data_AF-A0AAW2C285-F1
#
_entry.id   AF-A0AAW2C285-F1
#
_cell.length_a   1.000
_cell.length_b   1.000
_cell.length_c   1.000
_cell.angle_alpha   90.00
_cell.angle_beta   90.00
_cell.angle_gamma   90.00
#
_symmetry.space_group_name_H-M   'P 1'
#
loop_
_entity.id
_entity.type
_entity.pdbx_description
1 polymer ?
#
loop_
_entity_poly.entity_id
_entity_poly.type
_entity_poly.pdbx_seq_one_letter_code
_entity_poly.pdbx_strand_id
1 'polypeptide(L)'
;MTEAQIRKKPGMASVRDMPILQDGPPPGGFAPVRYARRISSNGPSAMAIFLVAVGAWSWGMYRLGKGNKIRRDLKEEKYAARTAILPLIQAEEDERFVKEWKKYLEYEAEVMKDVPGWKVGESVYHSGRWVPPSTGELRSEVW
;
A
#
# COMPACT_ATOMS: atom_id res chain seq x y z
N MET A 1 37.03 -84.76 9.08
CA MET A 1 36.26 -85.67 9.98
C MET A 1 36.01 -85.09 11.37
N THR A 2 36.58 -83.93 11.74
CA THR A 2 36.43 -83.32 13.09
C THR A 2 35.13 -82.52 13.28
N GLU A 3 34.55 -81.97 12.22
CA GLU A 3 33.31 -81.18 12.33
C GLU A 3 32.11 -82.00 12.83
N ALA A 4 32.07 -83.29 12.51
CA ALA A 4 31.03 -84.21 13.00
C ALA A 4 31.09 -84.44 14.52
N GLN A 5 32.26 -84.22 15.15
CA GLN A 5 32.42 -84.27 16.60
C GLN A 5 32.07 -82.93 17.25
N ILE A 6 32.36 -81.81 16.57
CA ILE A 6 32.11 -80.45 17.07
C ILE A 6 30.63 -80.08 17.01
N ARG A 7 29.95 -80.40 15.90
CA ARG A 7 28.52 -80.10 15.68
C ARG A 7 27.63 -81.29 16.03
N LYS A 8 28.04 -82.13 16.96
CA LYS A 8 27.31 -83.37 17.28
C LYS A 8 25.98 -83.05 17.97
N LYS A 9 24.88 -83.56 17.42
CA LYS A 9 23.55 -83.58 18.07
C LYS A 9 23.24 -85.00 18.59
N PRO A 10 22.65 -85.17 19.79
CA PRO A 10 22.19 -86.48 20.26
C PRO A 10 21.17 -87.08 19.28
N GLY A 11 21.34 -88.34 18.89
CA GLY A 11 20.43 -89.05 17.97
C GLY A 11 20.73 -88.89 16.46
N MET A 12 21.89 -88.33 16.09
CA MET A 12 22.31 -88.16 14.70
C MET A 12 22.71 -89.51 14.07
N ALA A 13 22.02 -89.94 13.00
CA ALA A 13 22.34 -91.19 12.29
C ALA A 13 23.31 -90.98 11.12
N SER A 14 23.37 -89.76 10.58
CA SER A 14 24.16 -89.40 9.40
C SER A 14 24.77 -88.00 9.53
N VAL A 15 25.88 -87.76 8.85
CA VAL A 15 26.53 -86.44 8.75
C VAL A 15 25.58 -85.37 8.18
N ARG A 16 24.52 -85.77 7.44
CA ARG A 16 23.52 -84.84 6.90
C ARG A 16 22.63 -84.19 7.97
N ASP A 17 22.50 -84.83 9.14
CA ASP A 17 21.61 -84.38 10.21
C ASP A 17 22.33 -83.44 11.21
N MET A 18 23.52 -82.95 10.84
CA MET A 18 24.26 -82.00 11.65
C MET A 18 23.48 -80.67 11.77
N PRO A 19 23.35 -80.11 12.98
CA PRO A 19 22.71 -78.82 13.21
C PRO A 19 23.49 -77.71 12.53
N ILE A 20 22.78 -76.90 11.74
CA ILE A 20 23.28 -75.69 11.11
C ILE A 20 22.38 -74.55 11.59
N LEU A 21 22.89 -73.72 12.50
CA LEU A 21 22.24 -72.49 12.92
C LEU A 21 22.94 -71.34 12.19
N GLN A 22 22.27 -70.80 11.17
CA GLN A 22 22.74 -69.64 10.40
C GLN A 22 21.93 -68.41 10.79
N ASP A 23 22.56 -67.23 10.71
CA ASP A 23 21.83 -65.98 10.82
C ASP A 23 20.92 -65.82 9.61
N GLY A 24 19.66 -65.52 9.86
CA GLY A 24 18.61 -65.52 8.85
C GLY A 24 17.39 -64.73 9.33
N PRO A 25 16.52 -64.31 8.39
CA PRO A 25 15.31 -63.62 8.78
C PRO A 25 14.45 -64.52 9.69
N PRO A 26 13.73 -63.93 10.66
CA PRO A 26 12.80 -64.71 11.46
C PRO A 26 11.76 -65.40 10.56
N PRO A 27 11.19 -66.53 10.99
CA PRO A 27 10.11 -67.18 10.26
C PRO A 27 8.93 -66.20 10.13
N GLY A 28 8.68 -65.71 8.90
CA GLY A 28 7.71 -64.65 8.61
C GLY A 28 8.28 -63.35 8.02
N GLY A 29 9.61 -63.18 8.03
CA GLY A 29 10.29 -62.01 7.45
C GLY A 29 10.17 -60.73 8.29
N PHE A 30 10.75 -59.64 7.79
CA PHE A 30 10.67 -58.32 8.42
C PHE A 30 9.43 -57.54 7.97
N ALA A 31 9.03 -56.54 8.77
CA ALA A 31 7.97 -55.62 8.38
C ALA A 31 8.27 -54.95 7.02
N PRO A 32 7.24 -54.69 6.20
CA PRO A 32 7.44 -54.11 4.88
C PRO A 32 8.03 -52.71 4.99
N VAL A 33 9.29 -52.58 4.56
CA VAL A 33 9.96 -51.27 4.49
C VAL A 33 9.43 -50.50 3.30
N ARG A 34 8.82 -49.35 3.56
CA ARG A 34 8.28 -48.50 2.50
C ARG A 34 9.41 -47.71 1.84
N TYR A 35 9.69 -48.02 0.58
CA TYR A 35 10.73 -47.37 -0.23
C TYR A 35 10.18 -46.29 -1.19
N ALA A 36 8.89 -46.31 -1.49
CA ALA A 36 8.29 -45.39 -2.46
C ALA A 36 8.02 -43.99 -1.86
N ARG A 37 8.27 -42.94 -2.65
CA ARG A 37 7.97 -41.56 -2.29
C ARG A 37 6.46 -41.33 -2.25
N ARG A 38 5.97 -40.70 -1.17
CA ARG A 38 4.60 -40.18 -1.08
C ARG A 38 4.66 -38.71 -0.68
N ILE A 39 4.40 -37.83 -1.64
CA ILE A 39 4.10 -36.42 -1.37
C ILE A 39 2.60 -36.27 -1.48
N SER A 40 1.95 -35.78 -0.43
CA SER A 40 0.53 -35.46 -0.49
C SER A 40 0.32 -34.12 -1.18
N SER A 41 -0.63 -34.06 -2.10
CA SER A 41 -1.08 -32.82 -2.75
C SER A 41 -2.35 -32.29 -2.08
N ASN A 42 -2.32 -32.12 -0.75
CA ASN A 42 -3.49 -31.78 0.08
C ASN A 42 -3.83 -30.27 0.04
N GLY A 43 -3.49 -29.57 -1.03
CA GLY A 43 -3.82 -28.16 -1.22
C GLY A 43 -5.27 -27.96 -1.68
N PRO A 44 -5.83 -26.75 -1.52
CA PRO A 44 -7.09 -26.41 -2.14
C PRO A 44 -6.99 -26.55 -3.66
N SER A 45 -8.08 -27.02 -4.28
CA SER A 45 -8.17 -27.11 -5.75
C SER A 45 -7.91 -25.75 -6.40
N ALA A 46 -7.36 -25.75 -7.62
CA ALA A 46 -7.11 -24.53 -8.39
C ALA A 46 -8.36 -23.63 -8.50
N MET A 47 -9.54 -24.25 -8.67
CA MET A 47 -10.81 -23.52 -8.73
C MET A 47 -11.15 -22.85 -7.39
N ALA A 48 -10.87 -23.52 -6.27
CA ALA A 48 -11.13 -22.95 -4.94
C ALA A 48 -10.24 -21.72 -4.70
N ILE A 49 -8.95 -21.79 -5.08
CA ILE A 49 -8.03 -20.65 -4.99
C ILE A 49 -8.53 -19.49 -5.86
N PHE A 50 -8.90 -19.77 -7.11
CA PHE A 50 -9.38 -18.75 -8.04
C PHE A 50 -10.65 -18.06 -7.55
N LEU A 51 -11.65 -18.82 -7.11
CA LEU A 51 -12.92 -18.26 -6.62
C LEU A 51 -12.74 -17.42 -5.36
N VAL A 52 -11.86 -17.84 -4.44
CA VAL A 52 -11.54 -17.04 -3.25
C VAL A 52 -10.86 -15.74 -3.64
N ALA A 53 -9.90 -15.77 -4.57
CA ALA A 53 -9.21 -14.57 -5.03
C ALA A 53 -10.17 -13.58 -5.72
N VAL A 54 -11.01 -14.06 -6.65
CA VAL A 54 -11.99 -13.23 -7.36
C VAL A 54 -13.08 -12.73 -6.41
N GLY A 55 -13.53 -13.56 -5.47
CA GLY A 55 -14.51 -13.19 -4.44
C GLY A 55 -13.97 -12.09 -3.53
N ALA A 56 -12.74 -12.25 -3.03
CA ALA A 56 -12.09 -11.23 -2.21
C ALA A 56 -11.87 -9.92 -2.99
N TRP A 57 -11.46 -10.01 -4.25
CA TRP A 57 -11.23 -8.84 -5.10
C TRP A 57 -12.52 -8.07 -5.42
N SER A 58 -13.57 -8.76 -5.87
CA SER A 58 -14.86 -8.16 -6.18
C SER A 58 -15.50 -7.50 -4.95
N TRP A 59 -15.44 -8.18 -3.80
CA TRP A 59 -15.89 -7.61 -2.53
C TRP A 59 -15.06 -6.40 -2.08
N GLY A 60 -13.73 -6.48 -2.25
CA GLY A 60 -12.81 -5.38 -1.98
C GLY A 60 -13.15 -4.14 -2.80
N MET A 61 -13.37 -4.31 -4.10
CA MET A 61 -13.76 -3.22 -5.01
C MET A 61 -15.11 -2.60 -4.64
N TYR A 62 -16.08 -3.42 -4.23
CA TYR A 62 -17.36 -2.91 -3.73
C TYR A 62 -17.20 -2.04 -2.47
N ARG A 63 -16.40 -2.51 -1.49
CA ARG A 63 -16.11 -1.74 -0.27
C ARG A 63 -15.35 -0.46 -0.57
N LEU A 64 -14.39 -0.49 -1.50
CA LEU A 64 -13.68 0.71 -1.96
C LEU A 64 -14.64 1.73 -2.59
N GLY A 65 -15.57 1.29 -3.42
CA GLY A 65 -16.60 2.18 -4.01
C GLY A 65 -17.44 2.87 -2.94
N LYS A 66 -17.90 2.12 -1.94
CA LYS A 66 -18.62 2.68 -0.78
C LYS A 66 -17.77 3.68 0.02
N GLY A 67 -16.51 3.34 0.30
CA GLY A 67 -15.59 4.22 1.02
C GLY A 67 -15.29 5.51 0.26
N ASN A 68 -15.13 5.43 -1.06
CA ASN A 68 -14.90 6.59 -1.91
C ASN A 68 -16.12 7.50 -2.01
N LYS A 69 -17.34 6.95 -1.94
CA LYS A 69 -18.56 7.75 -1.83
C LYS A 69 -18.56 8.56 -0.53
N ILE A 70 -18.35 7.90 0.62
CA ILE A 70 -18.29 8.57 1.92
C ILE A 70 -17.19 9.65 1.95
N ARG A 71 -16.00 9.36 1.42
CA ARG A 71 -14.91 10.34 1.33
C ARG A 71 -15.27 11.56 0.49
N ARG A 72 -16.06 11.37 -0.57
CA ARG A 72 -16.54 12.46 -1.41
C ARG A 72 -17.53 13.33 -0.65
N ASP A 73 -18.49 12.70 0.03
CA ASP A 73 -19.50 13.39 0.82
C ASP A 73 -18.83 14.25 1.92
N LEU A 74 -17.83 13.71 2.63
CA LEU A 74 -17.04 14.47 3.61
C LEU A 74 -16.24 15.62 2.99
N LYS A 75 -15.74 15.44 1.76
CA LYS A 75 -15.00 16.48 1.04
C LYS A 75 -15.94 17.60 0.57
N GLU A 76 -17.13 17.23 0.13
CA GLU A 76 -18.21 18.16 -0.23
C GLU A 76 -18.67 18.97 0.99
N GLU A 77 -18.85 18.33 2.15
CA GLU A 77 -19.14 19.02 3.41
C GLU A 77 -18.06 20.06 3.74
N LYS A 78 -16.78 19.66 3.67
CA LYS A 78 -15.66 20.58 3.89
C LYS A 78 -15.66 21.75 2.90
N TYR A 79 -15.97 21.50 1.64
CA TYR A 79 -16.06 22.55 0.62
C TYR A 79 -17.24 23.47 0.88
N ALA A 80 -18.42 22.94 1.22
CA ALA A 80 -19.59 23.72 1.56
C ALA A 80 -19.33 24.63 2.77
N ALA A 81 -18.70 24.12 3.82
CA ALA A 81 -18.31 24.92 4.98
C ALA A 81 -17.34 26.05 4.61
N ARG A 82 -16.35 25.78 3.75
CA ARG A 82 -15.42 26.80 3.23
C ARG A 82 -16.13 27.86 2.40
N THR A 83 -17.01 27.45 1.50
CA THR A 83 -17.79 28.36 0.66
C THR A 83 -18.71 29.24 1.49
N ALA A 84 -19.28 28.73 2.58
CA ALA A 84 -20.12 29.50 3.48
C ALA A 84 -19.36 30.64 4.20
N ILE A 85 -18.11 30.41 4.59
CA ILE A 85 -17.27 31.41 5.29
C ILE A 85 -16.46 32.31 4.34
N LEU A 86 -16.32 31.92 3.07
CA LEU A 86 -15.51 32.63 2.07
C LEU A 86 -15.88 34.12 1.93
N PRO A 87 -17.16 34.54 1.87
CA PRO A 87 -17.51 35.95 1.71
C PRO A 87 -17.03 36.82 2.88
N LEU A 88 -17.02 36.28 4.10
CA LEU A 88 -16.52 36.99 5.27
C LEU A 88 -15.01 37.24 5.15
N ILE A 89 -14.24 36.17 4.88
CA ILE A 89 -12.79 36.25 4.75
C ILE A 89 -12.39 37.16 3.59
N GLN A 90 -13.14 37.10 2.48
CA GLN A 90 -12.91 37.97 1.33
C GLN A 90 -13.14 39.45 1.69
N ALA A 91 -14.20 39.77 2.42
CA ALA A 91 -14.47 41.14 2.85
C ALA A 91 -13.40 41.68 3.81
N GLU A 92 -12.94 40.86 4.76
CA GLU A 92 -11.85 41.23 5.67
C GLU A 92 -10.54 41.49 4.91
N GLU A 93 -10.24 40.67 3.90
CA GLU A 93 -9.07 40.82 3.05
C GLU A 93 -9.17 42.05 2.14
N ASP A 94 -10.34 42.32 1.56
CA ASP A 94 -10.60 43.50 0.74
C ASP A 94 -10.44 44.78 1.59
N GLU A 95 -10.92 44.79 2.83
CA GLU A 95 -10.70 45.89 3.77
C GLU A 95 -9.20 46.10 4.07
N ARG A 96 -8.47 45.02 4.34
CA ARG A 96 -7.02 45.05 4.58
C ARG A 96 -6.29 45.62 3.38
N PHE A 97 -6.61 45.15 2.18
CA PHE A 97 -6.01 45.59 0.93
C PHE A 97 -6.29 47.07 0.67
N VAL A 98 -7.54 47.53 0.81
CA VAL A 98 -7.88 48.95 0.60
C VAL A 98 -7.15 49.86 1.60
N LYS A 99 -7.00 49.43 2.87
CA LYS A 99 -6.24 50.18 3.87
C LYS A 99 -4.77 50.31 3.46
N GLU A 100 -4.14 49.23 3.02
CA GLU A 100 -2.75 49.24 2.60
C GLU A 100 -2.54 50.01 1.29
N TRP A 101 -3.47 49.88 0.35
CA TRP A 101 -3.46 50.61 -0.92
C TRP A 101 -3.57 52.12 -0.70
N LYS A 102 -4.41 52.58 0.24
CA LYS A 102 -4.49 54.00 0.61
C LYS A 102 -3.16 54.54 1.13
N LYS A 103 -2.47 53.81 2.01
CA LYS A 103 -1.14 54.20 2.51
C LYS A 103 -0.13 54.28 1.37
N TYR A 104 -0.17 53.32 0.45
CA TYR A 104 0.70 53.33 -0.73
C TYR A 104 0.45 54.55 -1.62
N LEU A 105 -0.81 54.91 -1.87
CA LEU A 105 -1.16 56.10 -2.65
C LEU A 105 -0.77 57.42 -1.94
N GLU A 106 -0.93 57.49 -0.62
CA GLU A 106 -0.47 58.64 0.18
C GLU A 106 1.06 58.79 0.11
N TYR A 107 1.79 57.67 0.23
CA TYR A 107 3.23 57.63 0.06
C TYR A 107 3.65 58.03 -1.35
N GLU A 108 2.97 57.52 -2.39
CA GLU A 108 3.21 57.89 -3.78
C GLU A 108 3.03 59.40 -4.00
N ALA A 109 1.96 59.98 -3.46
CA ALA A 109 1.68 61.41 -3.56
C ALA A 109 2.76 62.27 -2.89
N GLU A 110 3.25 61.86 -1.72
CA GLU A 110 4.31 62.57 -1.01
C GLU A 110 5.64 62.54 -1.78
N VAL A 111 6.02 61.36 -2.29
CA VAL A 111 7.29 61.15 -2.99
C VAL A 111 7.31 61.80 -4.38
N MET A 112 6.17 61.80 -5.10
CA MET A 112 6.10 62.24 -6.49
C MET A 112 5.65 63.70 -6.67
N LYS A 113 5.47 64.47 -5.58
CA LYS A 113 4.98 65.86 -5.61
C LYS A 113 5.77 66.81 -6.52
N ASP A 114 7.06 66.58 -6.67
CA ASP A 114 7.98 67.47 -7.40
C ASP A 114 8.18 67.02 -8.88
N VAL A 115 7.55 65.93 -9.31
CA VAL A 115 7.72 65.36 -10.65
C VAL A 115 6.63 65.87 -11.60
N PRO A 116 6.97 66.60 -12.67
CA PRO A 116 5.99 67.19 -13.57
C PRO A 116 5.27 66.11 -14.40
N GLY A 117 3.94 66.20 -14.46
CA GLY A 117 3.09 65.30 -15.26
C GLY A 117 2.74 63.96 -14.58
N TRP A 118 3.21 63.72 -13.35
CA TRP A 118 2.82 62.52 -12.59
C TRP A 118 1.38 62.63 -12.08
N LYS A 119 0.57 61.59 -12.30
CA LYS A 119 -0.78 61.47 -11.76
C LYS A 119 -0.81 60.33 -10.74
N VAL A 120 -1.03 60.68 -9.49
CA VAL A 120 -1.11 59.70 -8.38
C VAL A 120 -2.24 58.71 -8.63
N GLY A 121 -1.96 57.42 -8.48
CA GLY A 121 -2.96 56.35 -8.65
C GLY A 121 -3.45 56.15 -10.09
N GLU A 122 -2.73 56.64 -11.10
CA GLU A 122 -3.06 56.36 -12.51
C GLU A 122 -2.89 54.86 -12.81
N SER A 123 -3.92 54.24 -13.42
CA SER A 123 -3.86 52.84 -13.82
C SER A 123 -2.85 52.65 -14.95
N VAL A 124 -1.89 51.75 -14.74
CA VAL A 124 -0.95 51.31 -15.78
C VAL A 124 -1.65 50.51 -16.89
N TYR A 125 -2.85 49.99 -16.61
CA TYR A 125 -3.65 49.23 -17.57
C TYR A 125 -4.67 50.11 -18.29
N HIS A 126 -4.73 49.98 -19.62
CA HIS A 126 -5.65 50.71 -20.50
C HIS A 126 -7.06 50.13 -20.59
N SER A 127 -7.33 48.96 -20.00
CA SER A 127 -8.57 48.21 -20.18
C SER A 127 -9.77 48.73 -19.37
N GLY A 128 -9.54 49.71 -18.47
CA GLY A 128 -10.54 50.22 -17.54
C GLY A 128 -11.00 49.21 -16.48
N ARG A 129 -10.42 48.00 -16.46
CA ARG A 129 -10.68 46.98 -15.46
C ARG A 129 -9.65 47.09 -14.34
N TRP A 130 -10.10 46.87 -13.11
CA TRP A 130 -9.18 46.71 -12.00
C TRP A 130 -8.40 45.40 -12.13
N VAL A 131 -7.09 45.48 -11.88
CA VAL A 131 -6.16 44.34 -11.89
C VAL A 131 -5.37 44.41 -10.59
N PRO A 132 -5.23 43.30 -9.83
CA PRO A 132 -4.45 43.31 -8.59
C PRO A 132 -2.98 43.61 -8.88
N PRO A 133 -2.28 44.32 -7.98
CA PRO A 133 -0.87 44.64 -8.14
C PRO A 133 -0.02 43.36 -8.14
N SER A 134 0.99 43.31 -9.00
CA SER A 134 1.91 42.16 -9.10
C SER A 134 3.13 42.33 -8.19
N THR A 135 3.55 41.27 -7.52
CA THR A 135 4.80 41.21 -6.76
C THR A 135 6.05 41.08 -7.65
N GLY A 136 5.88 40.74 -8.94
CA GLY A 136 6.98 40.55 -9.90
C GLY A 136 7.65 39.17 -9.83
N GLU A 137 7.37 38.39 -8.79
CA GLU A 137 7.83 37.02 -8.63
C GLU A 137 6.75 36.02 -9.08
N LEU A 138 7.17 34.92 -9.71
CA LEU A 138 6.26 33.84 -10.06
C LEU A 138 6.01 32.96 -8.84
N ARG A 139 4.74 32.74 -8.48
CA ARG A 139 4.28 31.92 -7.33
C ARG A 139 4.79 32.41 -5.96
N SER A 140 4.68 33.70 -5.69
CA SER A 140 5.02 34.26 -4.38
C SER A 140 4.17 33.69 -3.22
N GLU A 141 3.04 33.04 -3.49
CA GLU A 141 2.14 32.47 -2.47
C GLU A 141 2.58 31.11 -1.90
N VAL A 142 3.66 30.52 -2.40
CA VAL A 142 4.03 29.12 -2.10
C VAL A 142 5.22 29.00 -1.14
N TRP A 143 6.12 29.99 -1.15
CA TRP A 143 7.41 29.95 -0.46
C TRP A 143 7.45 30.89 0.74
#